data_AF-A0A6P0T310-F1
#
_entry.id   AF-A0A6P0T310-F1
#
_cell.length_a   1.000
_cell.length_b   1.000
_cell.length_c   1.000
_cell.angle_alpha   90.00
_cell.angle_beta   90.00
_cell.angle_gamma   90.00
#
_symmetry.space_group_name_H-M   'P 1'
#
loop_
_entity.id
_entity.type
_entity.pdbx_description
1 polymer ?
#
loop_
_entity_poly.entity_id
_entity_poly.type
_entity_poly.pdbx_seq_one_letter_code
_entity_poly.pdbx_strand_id
1 'polypeptide(L)'
;MTMLATNDPLALPLLGATLPGQGTDESQYLPTWINLAEILGHKNFLFLADSKASSWANRALIDTEGGIYVFPLAMTKPRPKILFDWQTYRQQRLEKLPSKMPKKLTQLWVKVLKCL
;
A
#
# COMPACT_ATOMS: atom_id res chain seq x y z
N MET A 1 0.81 7.76 24.74
CA MET A 1 0.17 7.45 23.45
C MET A 1 -0.53 6.12 23.59
N THR A 2 -1.72 5.93 23.00
CA THR A 2 -2.44 4.65 23.02
C THR A 2 -2.64 4.16 21.60
N MET A 3 -2.34 2.89 21.34
CA MET A 3 -2.68 2.20 20.10
C MET A 3 -3.71 1.12 20.38
N LEU A 4 -4.67 0.96 19.46
CA LEU A 4 -5.71 -0.06 19.53
C LEU A 4 -5.94 -0.63 18.13
N ALA A 5 -5.80 -1.94 18.00
CA ALA A 5 -6.24 -2.68 16.83
C ALA A 5 -7.54 -3.41 17.16
N THR A 6 -8.53 -3.24 16.29
CA THR A 6 -9.84 -3.86 16.43
C THR A 6 -10.16 -4.69 15.20
N ASN A 7 -10.94 -5.74 15.39
CA ASN A 7 -11.48 -6.52 14.29
C ASN A 7 -12.78 -5.91 13.75
N ASP A 8 -12.88 -5.74 12.45
CA ASP A 8 -14.13 -5.47 11.73
C ASP A 8 -14.78 -6.84 11.42
N PRO A 9 -16.08 -7.12 11.72
CA PRO A 9 -17.21 -6.20 11.91
C PRO A 9 -17.61 -5.85 13.36
N LEU A 10 -17.02 -6.49 14.37
CA LEU A 10 -17.51 -6.38 15.76
C LEU A 10 -16.81 -5.30 16.60
N ALA A 11 -15.84 -4.60 16.04
CA ALA A 11 -14.93 -3.70 16.75
C ALA A 11 -14.26 -4.35 17.97
N LEU A 12 -14.08 -5.68 17.94
CA LEU A 12 -13.48 -6.42 19.05
C LEU A 12 -12.00 -6.04 19.17
N PRO A 13 -11.52 -5.56 20.33
CA PRO A 13 -10.13 -5.22 20.51
C PRO A 13 -9.28 -6.50 20.47
N LEU A 14 -8.33 -6.55 19.54
CA LEU A 14 -7.38 -7.66 19.39
C LEU A 14 -6.05 -7.34 20.05
N LEU A 15 -5.62 -6.08 19.99
CA LEU A 15 -4.34 -5.64 20.53
C LEU A 15 -4.47 -4.20 21.02
N GLY A 16 -3.97 -3.95 22.24
CA GLY A 16 -3.86 -2.62 22.81
C GLY A 16 -2.45 -2.40 23.35
N ALA A 17 -1.90 -1.20 23.18
CA ALA A 17 -0.61 -0.83 23.73
C ALA A 17 -0.63 0.61 24.26
N THR A 18 -0.05 0.79 25.46
CA THR A 18 0.20 2.11 26.05
C THR A 18 1.68 2.41 25.95
N LEU A 19 2.03 3.41 25.14
CA LEU A 19 3.41 3.75 24.83
C LEU A 19 3.80 5.10 25.47
N PRO A 20 5.08 5.26 25.89
CA PRO A 20 5.61 6.55 26.31
C PRO A 20 5.36 7.62 25.23
N GLY A 21 4.90 8.80 25.64
CA GLY A 21 4.47 9.86 24.71
C GLY A 21 5.60 10.62 24.01
N GLN A 22 6.85 10.13 24.07
CA GLN A 22 8.04 10.89 23.66
C GLN A 22 8.57 10.49 22.26
N GLY A 23 7.88 9.61 21.54
CA GLY A 23 8.30 9.11 20.22
C GLY A 23 7.20 9.22 19.15
N THR A 24 7.58 9.01 17.90
CA THR A 24 6.63 8.86 16.79
C THR A 24 6.08 7.44 16.75
N ASP A 25 4.82 7.31 16.35
CA ASP A 25 4.13 6.01 16.30
C ASP A 25 4.57 5.15 15.11
N GLU A 26 5.35 5.72 14.17
CA GLU A 26 5.73 5.11 12.89
C GLU A 26 6.41 3.74 13.07
N SER A 27 7.24 3.59 14.11
CA SER A 27 7.97 2.35 14.42
C SER A 27 7.08 1.23 14.99
N GLN A 28 5.85 1.55 15.36
CA GLN A 28 4.99 0.65 16.14
C GLN A 28 3.98 -0.10 15.28
N TYR A 29 3.74 0.34 14.05
CA TYR A 29 2.77 -0.30 13.14
C TYR A 29 3.24 -1.67 12.64
N LEU A 30 4.53 -1.84 12.31
CA LEU A 30 5.04 -3.15 11.88
C LEU A 30 4.99 -4.18 13.03
N PRO A 31 5.48 -3.90 14.25
CA PRO A 31 5.27 -4.79 15.39
C PRO A 31 3.80 -5.11 15.65
N THR A 32 2.91 -4.13 15.50
CA THR A 32 1.47 -4.35 15.65
C THR A 32 0.94 -5.34 14.61
N TRP A 33 1.32 -5.18 13.34
CA TRP A 33 0.92 -6.10 12.27
C TRP A 33 1.44 -7.53 12.51
N ILE A 34 2.71 -7.68 12.93
CA ILE A 34 3.31 -8.98 13.27
C ILE A 34 2.50 -9.65 14.37
N ASN A 35 2.24 -8.93 15.47
CA ASN A 35 1.46 -9.46 16.59
C ASN A 35 0.02 -9.83 16.17
N LEU A 36 -0.61 -9.04 15.30
CA LEU A 36 -1.94 -9.39 14.77
C LEU A 36 -1.91 -10.66 13.92
N ALA A 37 -0.89 -10.86 13.10
CA ALA A 37 -0.74 -12.08 12.31
C ALA A 37 -0.53 -13.32 13.21
N GLU A 38 0.19 -13.17 14.32
CA GLU A 38 0.35 -14.21 15.34
C GLU A 38 -0.98 -14.50 16.07
N ILE A 39 -1.69 -13.46 16.53
CA ILE A 39 -2.97 -13.58 17.24
C ILE A 39 -4.04 -14.25 16.35
N LEU A 40 -4.11 -13.85 15.08
CA LEU A 40 -5.07 -14.40 14.11
C LEU A 40 -4.65 -15.77 13.55
N GLY A 41 -3.37 -16.12 13.68
CA GLY A 41 -2.79 -17.35 13.11
C GLY A 41 -2.67 -17.34 11.58
N HIS A 42 -2.94 -16.21 10.92
CA HIS A 42 -2.83 -16.06 9.46
C HIS A 42 -2.54 -14.60 9.07
N LYS A 43 -2.00 -14.41 7.87
CA LYS A 43 -1.69 -13.09 7.29
C LYS A 43 -2.78 -12.56 6.34
N ASN A 44 -3.80 -13.37 6.06
CA ASN A 44 -4.92 -13.01 5.15
C ASN A 44 -5.94 -12.10 5.84
N PHE A 45 -5.54 -10.89 6.19
CA PHE A 45 -6.40 -9.84 6.71
C PHE A 45 -5.97 -8.48 6.16
N LEU A 46 -6.92 -7.55 6.05
CA LEU A 46 -6.63 -6.19 5.62
C LEU A 46 -6.22 -5.34 6.83
N PHE A 47 -4.96 -4.92 6.85
CA PHE A 47 -4.48 -4.00 7.88
C PHE A 47 -4.75 -2.55 7.50
N LEU A 48 -5.74 -1.95 8.16
CA LEU A 48 -6.09 -0.54 8.04
C LEU A 48 -5.43 0.28 9.14
N ALA A 49 -4.69 1.32 8.76
CA ALA A 49 -4.07 2.24 9.70
C ALA A 49 -3.97 3.65 9.11
N ASP A 50 -3.75 4.64 9.96
CA ASP A 50 -3.62 6.03 9.54
C ASP A 50 -2.30 6.30 8.77
N SER A 51 -2.15 7.53 8.28
CA SER A 51 -1.03 7.95 7.44
C SER A 51 0.37 7.75 8.05
N LYS A 52 0.51 7.67 9.38
CA LYS A 52 1.81 7.41 10.04
C LYS A 52 2.33 6.00 9.77
N ALA A 53 1.43 5.05 9.50
CA ALA A 53 1.81 3.69 9.10
C ALA A 53 2.49 3.65 7.72
N SER A 54 2.37 4.72 6.93
CA SER A 54 2.73 4.74 5.51
C SER A 54 4.25 4.75 5.21
N SER A 55 5.11 4.44 6.20
CA SER A 55 6.55 4.44 6.03
C SER A 55 7.00 3.44 4.97
N TRP A 56 8.13 3.73 4.30
CA TRP A 56 8.71 2.79 3.32
C TRP A 56 9.05 1.45 4.00
N ALA A 57 9.61 1.49 5.20
CA ALA A 57 9.97 0.30 5.96
C ALA A 57 8.74 -0.56 6.28
N ASN A 58 7.67 0.04 6.82
CA ASN A 58 6.45 -0.69 7.16
C ASN A 58 5.82 -1.31 5.92
N ARG A 59 5.67 -0.51 4.84
CA ARG A 59 5.09 -0.99 3.58
C ARG A 59 5.90 -2.11 2.97
N ALA A 60 7.22 -1.94 2.87
CA ALA A 60 8.10 -2.93 2.27
C ALA A 60 8.08 -4.23 3.07
N LEU A 61 8.21 -4.16 4.40
CA LEU A 61 8.28 -5.35 5.24
C LEU A 61 6.95 -6.11 5.30
N ILE A 62 5.82 -5.40 5.39
CA ILE A 62 4.49 -6.04 5.35
C ILE A 62 4.25 -6.70 3.99
N ASP A 63 4.61 -6.04 2.89
CA ASP A 63 4.48 -6.57 1.53
C ASP A 63 5.37 -7.81 1.31
N THR A 64 6.65 -7.76 1.71
CA THR A 64 7.57 -8.89 1.59
C THR A 64 7.11 -10.12 2.38
N GLU A 65 6.38 -9.90 3.48
CA GLU A 65 5.82 -10.96 4.30
C GLU A 65 4.48 -11.50 3.79
N GLY A 66 3.95 -10.95 2.68
CA GLY A 66 2.67 -11.34 2.07
C GLY A 66 1.44 -10.74 2.76
N GLY A 67 1.60 -9.63 3.49
CA GLY A 67 0.51 -8.93 4.16
C GLY A 67 -0.31 -8.04 3.21
N ILE A 68 -1.58 -7.84 3.55
CA ILE A 68 -2.50 -6.95 2.83
C ILE A 68 -2.73 -5.71 3.68
N TYR A 69 -2.51 -4.51 3.12
CA TYR A 69 -2.62 -3.28 3.89
C TYR A 69 -3.16 -2.12 3.06
N VAL A 70 -3.83 -1.17 3.73
CA VAL A 70 -4.19 0.12 3.14
C VAL A 70 -3.86 1.21 4.15
N PHE A 71 -2.86 2.02 3.79
CA PHE A 71 -2.47 3.21 4.55
C PHE A 71 -2.64 4.44 3.66
N PRO A 72 -3.30 5.50 4.15
CA PRO A 72 -3.24 6.81 3.51
C PRO A 72 -1.78 7.24 3.31
N LEU A 73 -1.50 7.99 2.25
CA LEU A 73 -0.17 8.54 2.03
C LEU A 73 0.11 9.64 3.06
N ALA A 74 1.21 9.52 3.82
CA ALA A 74 1.67 10.63 4.64
C ALA A 74 1.95 11.87 3.78
N MET A 75 1.38 13.01 4.17
CA MET A 75 1.58 14.29 3.47
C MET A 75 2.92 14.98 3.81
N THR A 76 3.87 14.21 4.34
CA THR A 76 5.24 14.66 4.62
C THR A 76 6.11 14.53 3.37
N LYS A 77 6.88 15.59 3.06
CA LYS A 77 7.83 15.56 1.93
C LYS A 77 8.85 14.42 2.15
N PRO A 78 9.25 13.67 1.10
CA PRO A 78 9.03 13.93 -0.33
C PRO A 78 7.84 13.17 -0.95
N ARG A 79 7.12 12.33 -0.19
CA ARG A 79 6.24 11.29 -0.78
C ARG A 79 5.09 11.85 -1.64
N PRO A 80 4.34 12.88 -1.22
CA PRO A 80 3.27 13.45 -2.04
C PRO A 80 3.78 14.05 -3.35
N LYS A 81 4.98 14.66 -3.32
CA LYS A 81 5.58 15.25 -4.52
C LYS A 81 5.91 14.18 -5.54
N ILE A 82 6.53 13.08 -5.12
CA ILE A 82 6.88 11.96 -6.02
C ILE A 82 5.62 11.40 -6.69
N LEU A 83 4.54 11.19 -5.92
CA LEU A 83 3.28 10.71 -6.47
C LEU A 83 2.69 11.71 -7.48
N PHE A 84 2.67 13.00 -7.14
CA PHE A 84 2.17 14.05 -8.01
C PHE A 84 2.97 14.16 -9.31
N ASP A 85 4.30 14.13 -9.22
CA ASP A 85 5.20 14.16 -10.36
C ASP A 85 4.97 12.94 -11.27
N TRP A 86 4.84 11.74 -10.68
CA TRP A 86 4.55 10.51 -11.43
C TRP A 86 3.19 10.57 -12.12
N GLN A 87 2.15 11.04 -11.44
CA GLN A 87 0.81 11.20 -12.01
C GLN A 87 0.85 12.17 -13.21
N THR A 88 1.53 13.30 -13.04
CA THR A 88 1.70 14.30 -14.10
C THR A 88 2.43 13.72 -15.31
N TYR A 89 3.55 13.02 -15.07
CA TYR A 89 4.29 12.32 -16.12
C TYR A 89 3.42 11.29 -16.86
N ARG A 90 2.64 10.49 -16.11
CA ARG A 90 1.74 9.49 -16.68
C ARG A 90 0.71 10.13 -17.60
N GLN A 91 0.07 11.22 -17.19
CA GLN A 91 -0.95 11.89 -18.01
C GLN A 91 -0.36 12.44 -19.31
N GLN A 92 0.77 13.14 -19.24
CA GLN A 92 1.47 13.63 -20.43
C GLN A 92 1.86 12.49 -21.39
N ARG A 93 2.23 11.31 -20.86
CA ARG A 93 2.52 10.15 -21.69
C ARG A 93 1.27 9.60 -22.36
N LEU A 94 0.14 9.52 -21.65
CA LEU A 94 -1.13 9.05 -22.20
C LEU A 94 -1.63 9.96 -23.32
N GLU A 95 -1.50 11.28 -23.17
CA GLU A 95 -1.84 12.25 -24.22
C GLU A 95 -1.00 12.09 -25.49
N LYS A 96 0.25 11.65 -25.35
CA LYS A 96 1.17 11.37 -26.47
C LYS A 96 0.95 10.01 -27.11
N LEU A 97 0.13 9.13 -26.52
CA LEU A 97 -0.19 7.85 -27.16
C LEU A 97 -1.06 8.11 -28.40
N PRO A 98 -0.76 7.45 -29.52
CA PRO A 98 -1.55 7.62 -30.73
C PRO A 98 -2.99 7.16 -30.46
N SER A 99 -3.97 8.00 -30.84
CA SER A 99 -5.40 7.73 -30.67
C SER A 99 -5.88 6.47 -31.41
N LYS A 100 -5.07 5.97 -32.36
CA LYS A 100 -5.24 4.70 -33.04
C LYS A 100 -3.96 3.89 -32.94
N MET A 101 -4.09 2.61 -32.62
CA MET A 101 -2.97 1.68 -32.59
C MET A 101 -2.26 1.67 -33.95
N PRO A 102 -0.93 1.82 -34.02
CA PRO A 102 -0.21 1.83 -35.28
C PRO A 102 -0.47 0.53 -36.06
N LYS A 103 -0.79 0.63 -37.36
CA LYS A 103 -1.14 -0.54 -38.22
C LYS A 103 -0.14 -1.70 -38.10
N LYS A 104 1.14 -1.38 -37.91
CA LYS A 104 2.25 -2.34 -37.75
C LYS A 104 2.16 -3.14 -36.44
N LEU A 105 1.72 -2.49 -35.35
CA LEU A 105 1.45 -3.13 -34.07
C LEU A 105 0.17 -3.97 -34.16
N THR A 106 -0.90 -3.47 -34.76
CA THR A 106 -2.14 -4.26 -34.97
C THR A 106 -1.87 -5.54 -35.75
N GLN A 107 -1.03 -5.49 -36.80
CA GLN A 107 -0.60 -6.67 -37.55
C GLN A 107 0.24 -7.64 -36.73
N LEU A 108 1.11 -7.14 -35.85
CA LEU A 108 1.92 -7.97 -34.95
C LEU A 108 1.05 -8.69 -33.91
N TRP A 109 0.08 -7.99 -33.31
CA TRP A 109 -0.86 -8.55 -32.34
C TRP A 109 -1.77 -9.61 -32.98
N VAL A 110 -2.27 -9.38 -34.20
CA VAL A 110 -3.04 -10.39 -34.95
C VAL A 110 -2.18 -11.62 -35.27
N LYS A 111 -0.88 -11.45 -35.52
CA LYS A 111 0.05 -12.58 -35.71
C LYS A 111 0.23 -13.38 -34.42
N VAL A 112 0.43 -12.71 -33.29
CA VAL A 112 0.61 -13.36 -31.98
C VAL A 112 -0.65 -14.13 -31.56
N LEU A 113 -1.84 -13.54 -31.72
CA LEU A 113 -3.13 -14.18 -31.42
C LEU A 113 -3.45 -15.38 -32.33
N LYS A 114 -2.84 -15.49 -33.51
CA LYS A 114 -2.96 -16.66 -34.40
C LYS A 114 -1.96 -17.78 -34.08
N CYS A 115 -1.01 -17.53 -33.18
CA CYS A 115 -0.02 -18.49 -32.72
C CYS A 115 -0.29 -19.02 -31.30
N LEU A 116 -1.41 -18.60 -30.70
CA LEU A 116 -1.99 -19.12 -29.46
C LEU A 116 -3.27 -19.88 -29.81
#